data_AF-A0AAF1ADG9-F1
#
_entry.id   AF-A0AAF1ADG9-F1
#
_cell.length_a   1.000
_cell.length_b   1.000
_cell.length_c   1.000
_cell.angle_alpha   90.00
_cell.angle_beta   90.00
_cell.angle_gamma   90.00
#
_symmetry.space_group_name_H-M   'P 1'
#
loop_
_entity.id
_entity.type
_entity.pdbx_description
1 polymer ?
#
loop_
_entity_poly.entity_id
_entity_poly.type
_entity_poly.pdbx_seq_one_letter_code
_entity_poly.pdbx_strand_id
1 'polypeptide(L)'
;MNSHDDDDAALEQLQQYAFHMEPQITTHGGVWTAFYPGADWSVSGSTKSEALKRLGDEFARRQNDGADPLAYADRIYLEHLREPIDGIYAVDNELYRQLIHAPAEERERVVREAERRRRLGQTYTLADYRRDSAG
;
A
#
# COMPACT_ATOMS: atom_id res chain seq x y z
N MET A 1 -30.54 -8.60 -7.27
CA MET A 1 -30.47 -7.97 -5.93
C MET A 1 -29.50 -8.80 -5.11
N ASN A 2 -28.23 -8.40 -5.06
CA ASN A 2 -27.18 -9.05 -4.23
C ASN A 2 -26.00 -8.10 -3.93
N SER A 3 -25.99 -6.89 -4.51
CA SER A 3 -24.84 -5.98 -4.46
C SER A 3 -24.52 -5.49 -3.05
N HIS A 4 -25.51 -5.35 -2.17
CA HIS A 4 -25.29 -4.81 -0.82
C HIS A 4 -24.51 -5.76 0.10
N ASP A 5 -24.82 -7.06 0.05
CA ASP A 5 -24.15 -8.07 0.89
C ASP A 5 -22.71 -8.33 0.42
N ASP A 6 -22.47 -8.27 -0.90
CA ASP A 6 -21.13 -8.44 -1.49
C ASP A 6 -20.22 -7.23 -1.20
N ASP A 7 -20.79 -6.01 -1.19
CA ASP A 7 -20.05 -4.78 -0.86
C ASP A 7 -19.65 -4.73 0.63
N ASP A 8 -20.56 -5.13 1.54
CA ASP A 8 -20.27 -5.16 2.99
C ASP A 8 -19.18 -6.18 3.32
N ALA A 9 -19.24 -7.38 2.75
CA ALA A 9 -18.20 -8.41 2.95
C ALA A 9 -16.83 -7.97 2.43
N ALA A 10 -16.77 -7.22 1.32
CA ALA A 10 -15.53 -6.67 0.80
C ALA A 10 -14.93 -5.62 1.75
N LEU A 11 -15.76 -4.75 2.33
CA LEU A 11 -15.32 -3.76 3.31
C LEU A 11 -14.83 -4.42 4.60
N GLU A 12 -15.51 -5.45 5.09
CA GLU A 12 -15.05 -6.24 6.24
C GLU A 12 -13.69 -6.87 5.99
N GLN A 13 -13.45 -7.36 4.77
CA GLN A 13 -12.16 -7.92 4.39
C GLN A 13 -11.05 -6.86 4.43
N LEU A 14 -11.30 -5.65 3.93
CA LEU A 14 -10.33 -4.55 4.00
C LEU A 14 -10.01 -4.15 5.45
N GLN A 15 -11.00 -4.16 6.34
CA GLN A 15 -10.81 -3.77 7.75
C GLN A 15 -9.86 -4.69 8.52
N GLN A 16 -9.68 -5.95 8.09
CA GLN A 16 -8.72 -6.88 8.69
C GLN A 16 -7.26 -6.44 8.51
N TYR A 17 -6.99 -5.56 7.55
CA TYR A 17 -5.65 -5.13 7.18
C TYR A 17 -5.47 -3.62 7.32
N ALA A 18 -4.24 -3.22 7.63
CA ALA A 18 -3.73 -1.89 7.33
C ALA A 18 -2.92 -1.98 6.03
N PHE A 19 -3.24 -1.10 5.08
CA PHE A 19 -2.55 -1.05 3.79
C PHE A 19 -1.51 0.07 3.76
N HIS A 20 -0.37 -0.23 3.15
CA HIS A 20 0.65 0.75 2.79
C HIS A 20 0.84 0.72 1.28
N MET A 21 0.80 1.90 0.65
CA MET A 21 0.97 2.08 -0.78
C MET A 21 2.23 2.89 -1.06
N GLU A 22 3.17 2.29 -1.79
CA GLU A 22 4.41 2.91 -2.22
C GLU A 22 4.33 3.34 -3.69
N PRO A 23 4.82 4.55 -4.02
CA PRO A 23 5.06 4.95 -5.39
C PRO A 23 5.90 3.93 -6.17
N GLN A 24 5.45 3.60 -7.36
CA GLN A 24 6.20 2.86 -8.35
C GLN A 24 6.99 3.81 -9.23
N ILE A 25 8.15 3.35 -9.71
CA ILE A 25 8.98 4.13 -10.60
C ILE A 25 9.60 3.27 -11.69
N THR A 26 9.50 3.74 -12.92
CA THR A 26 10.08 3.08 -14.09
C THR A 26 10.96 4.07 -14.86
N THR A 27 11.84 3.55 -15.71
CA THR A 27 12.64 4.39 -16.61
C THR A 27 12.63 3.84 -18.04
N HIS A 28 12.45 4.73 -19.01
CA HIS A 28 12.52 4.43 -20.42
C HIS A 28 13.13 5.61 -21.17
N GLY A 29 14.14 5.36 -22.02
CA GLY A 29 14.78 6.42 -22.81
C GLY A 29 15.38 7.56 -21.97
N GLY A 30 15.81 7.30 -20.74
CA GLY A 30 16.34 8.32 -19.82
C GLY A 30 15.28 9.18 -19.12
N VAL A 31 13.99 8.94 -19.37
CA VAL A 31 12.89 9.56 -18.65
C VAL A 31 12.50 8.66 -17.48
N TRP A 32 12.33 9.25 -16.30
CA TRP A 32 11.83 8.58 -15.11
C TRP A 32 10.36 8.88 -14.93
N THR A 33 9.52 7.86 -14.80
CA THR A 33 8.08 8.01 -14.61
C THR A 33 7.68 7.40 -13.27
N ALA A 34 7.02 8.20 -12.42
CA ALA A 34 6.54 7.79 -11.11
C ALA A 34 5.01 7.81 -11.07
N PHE A 35 4.42 6.84 -10.36
CA PHE A 35 2.96 6.67 -10.25
C PHE A 35 2.61 5.87 -8.98
N TYR A 36 1.37 5.96 -8.51
CA TYR A 36 0.85 5.04 -7.49
C TYR A 36 0.22 3.81 -8.16
N PRO A 37 0.31 2.60 -7.57
CA PRO A 37 -0.33 1.41 -8.13
C PRO A 37 -1.83 1.65 -8.36
N GLY A 38 -2.29 1.40 -9.59
CA GLY A 38 -3.69 1.58 -9.97
C GLY A 38 -4.13 3.01 -10.28
N ALA A 39 -3.26 4.00 -10.13
CA ALA A 39 -3.54 5.37 -10.53
C ALA A 39 -3.74 5.50 -12.05
N ASP A 40 -4.69 6.32 -12.47
CA ASP A 40 -4.87 6.74 -13.87
C ASP A 40 -3.94 7.91 -14.27
N TRP A 41 -3.07 8.33 -13.34
CA TRP A 41 -2.16 9.44 -13.51
C TRP A 41 -0.73 9.06 -13.12
N SER A 42 0.22 9.70 -13.78
CA SER A 42 1.66 9.56 -13.52
C SER A 42 2.35 10.89 -13.78
N VAL A 43 3.57 11.02 -13.28
CA VAL A 43 4.42 12.18 -13.55
C VAL A 43 5.77 11.72 -14.06
N SER A 44 6.46 12.57 -14.82
CA SER A 44 7.79 12.27 -15.34
C SER A 44 8.82 13.31 -14.92
N GLY A 45 10.08 12.88 -14.82
CA GLY A 45 11.25 13.70 -14.51
C GLY A 45 12.50 13.21 -15.24
N SER A 46 13.54 14.04 -15.25
CA SER A 46 14.86 13.70 -15.80
C SER A 46 15.68 12.82 -14.86
N THR A 47 15.31 12.78 -13.57
CA THR A 47 15.91 11.90 -12.56
C THR A 47 14.84 11.18 -11.74
N LYS A 48 15.23 10.07 -11.11
CA LYS A 48 14.38 9.35 -10.15
C LYS A 48 13.84 10.27 -9.04
N SER A 49 14.73 11.08 -8.45
CA SER A 49 14.36 11.99 -7.35
C SER A 49 13.38 13.06 -7.82
N GLU A 50 13.59 13.63 -9.01
CA GLU A 50 12.68 14.62 -9.59
C GLU A 50 11.30 14.04 -9.87
N ALA A 51 11.22 12.83 -10.44
CA ALA A 51 9.95 12.17 -10.70
C ALA A 51 9.16 11.90 -9.41
N LEU A 52 9.83 11.41 -8.34
CA LEU A 52 9.20 11.19 -7.03
C LEU A 52 8.75 12.51 -6.38
N LYS A 53 9.57 13.56 -6.45
CA LYS A 53 9.18 14.89 -5.94
C LYS A 53 7.92 15.39 -6.66
N ARG A 54 7.91 15.33 -7.99
CA ARG A 54 6.75 15.73 -8.80
C ARG A 54 5.51 14.91 -8.47
N LEU A 55 5.66 13.64 -8.08
CA LEU A 55 4.53 12.79 -7.73
C LEU A 55 3.88 13.30 -6.44
N GLY A 56 4.69 13.66 -5.45
CA GLY A 56 4.21 14.31 -4.22
C GLY A 56 3.56 15.67 -4.48
N ASP A 57 4.16 16.48 -5.35
CA ASP A 57 3.62 17.79 -5.74
C ASP A 57 2.25 17.65 -6.45
N GLU A 58 2.11 16.69 -7.36
CA GLU A 58 0.85 16.39 -8.07
C GLU A 58 -0.23 15.85 -7.13
N PHE A 59 0.16 14.98 -6.18
CA PHE A 59 -0.74 14.48 -5.15
C PHE A 59 -1.31 15.62 -4.31
N ALA A 60 -0.44 16.51 -3.81
CA ALA A 60 -0.84 17.66 -3.01
C ALA A 60 -1.71 18.64 -3.83
N ARG A 61 -1.40 18.85 -5.12
CA ARG A 61 -2.24 19.69 -6.00
C ARG A 61 -3.65 19.15 -6.09
N ARG A 62 -3.82 17.85 -6.36
CA ARG A 62 -5.14 17.20 -6.46
C ARG A 62 -5.94 17.32 -5.16
N GLN A 63 -5.30 17.14 -4.01
CA GLN A 63 -5.93 17.36 -2.70
C GLN A 63 -6.39 18.81 -2.54
N ASN A 64 -5.56 19.78 -2.90
CA ASN A 64 -5.90 21.20 -2.83
C ASN A 64 -7.05 21.59 -3.79
N ASP A 65 -7.19 20.87 -4.90
CA ASP A 65 -8.29 21.02 -5.86
C ASP A 65 -9.58 20.31 -5.41
N GLY A 66 -9.58 19.69 -4.21
CA GLY A 66 -10.73 19.01 -3.62
C GLY A 66 -10.94 17.56 -4.10
N ALA A 67 -10.00 17.00 -4.86
CA ALA A 67 -10.02 15.59 -5.21
C ALA A 67 -9.37 14.73 -4.12
N ASP A 68 -9.85 13.50 -3.93
CA ASP A 68 -9.12 12.47 -3.23
C ASP A 68 -8.25 11.69 -4.24
N PRO A 69 -6.91 11.87 -4.25
CA PRO A 69 -6.04 11.19 -5.22
C PRO A 69 -5.99 9.67 -5.04
N LEU A 70 -6.56 9.13 -3.96
CA LEU A 70 -6.63 7.71 -3.63
C LEU A 70 -8.06 7.17 -3.55
N ALA A 71 -9.05 7.87 -4.12
CA ALA A 71 -10.45 7.41 -4.12
C ALA A 71 -10.65 5.99 -4.74
N TYR A 72 -9.68 5.51 -5.52
CA TYR A 72 -9.67 4.17 -6.12
C TYR A 72 -9.00 3.09 -5.24
N ALA A 73 -8.40 3.46 -4.10
CA ALA A 73 -7.48 2.60 -3.36
C ALA A 73 -8.14 1.32 -2.84
N ASP A 74 -9.38 1.39 -2.34
CA ASP A 74 -10.11 0.21 -1.84
C ASP A 74 -10.23 -0.89 -2.91
N ARG A 75 -10.49 -0.51 -4.16
CA ARG A 75 -10.52 -1.44 -5.29
C ARG A 75 -9.16 -2.11 -5.50
N ILE A 76 -8.08 -1.34 -5.41
CA ILE A 76 -6.71 -1.84 -5.59
C ILE A 76 -6.29 -2.71 -4.39
N TYR A 77 -6.75 -2.40 -3.19
CA TYR A 77 -6.51 -3.23 -2.00
C TYR A 77 -7.24 -4.57 -2.10
N LEU A 78 -8.50 -4.58 -2.54
CA LEU A 78 -9.25 -5.81 -2.79
C LEU A 78 -8.58 -6.68 -3.87
N GLU A 79 -8.12 -6.06 -4.95
CA GLU A 79 -7.35 -6.74 -6.00
C GLU A 79 -6.05 -7.32 -5.43
N HIS A 80 -5.31 -6.53 -4.66
CA HIS A 80 -4.06 -6.94 -4.03
C HIS A 80 -4.22 -8.14 -3.10
N LEU A 81 -5.33 -8.21 -2.34
CA LEU A 81 -5.61 -9.35 -1.48
C LEU A 81 -5.79 -10.66 -2.26
N ARG A 82 -6.24 -10.60 -3.51
CA ARG A 82 -6.40 -11.76 -4.41
C ARG A 82 -5.11 -12.09 -5.16
N GLU A 83 -4.46 -11.07 -5.70
CA GLU A 83 -3.23 -11.19 -6.47
C GLU A 83 -2.23 -10.10 -6.03
N PRO A 84 -1.01 -10.45 -5.61
CA PRO A 84 -0.05 -9.46 -5.12
C PRO A 84 0.30 -8.38 -6.18
N ILE A 85 -0.09 -7.15 -5.89
CA ILE A 85 0.31 -5.95 -6.63
C ILE A 85 1.58 -5.35 -6.01
N ASP A 86 2.60 -5.07 -6.84
CA ASP A 86 3.83 -4.42 -6.39
C ASP A 86 3.59 -2.99 -5.91
N GLY A 87 4.25 -2.63 -4.80
CA GLY A 87 4.03 -1.36 -4.12
C GLY A 87 2.85 -1.33 -3.18
N ILE A 88 2.05 -2.40 -3.09
CA ILE A 88 1.01 -2.54 -2.08
C ILE A 88 1.47 -3.56 -1.05
N TYR A 89 1.25 -3.24 0.22
CA TYR A 89 1.55 -4.12 1.34
C TYR A 89 0.33 -4.18 2.25
N ALA A 90 -0.09 -5.39 2.62
CA ALA A 90 -1.15 -5.61 3.59
C ALA A 90 -0.56 -6.17 4.89
N VAL A 91 -0.82 -5.48 6.00
CA VAL A 91 -0.41 -5.91 7.34
C VAL A 91 -1.66 -6.16 8.17
N ASP A 92 -1.68 -7.22 8.97
CA ASP A 92 -2.73 -7.44 9.95
C ASP A 92 -2.97 -6.17 10.80
N ASN A 93 -4.23 -5.77 10.98
CA ASN A 93 -4.58 -4.49 11.59
C ASN A 93 -4.13 -4.42 13.06
N GLU A 94 -4.22 -5.52 13.82
CA GLU A 94 -3.76 -5.57 15.21
C GLU A 94 -2.23 -5.45 15.29
N LEU A 95 -1.51 -6.13 14.40
CA LEU A 95 -0.07 -5.97 14.26
C LEU A 95 0.29 -4.53 13.91
N TYR A 96 -0.38 -3.91 12.94
CA TYR A 96 -0.11 -2.53 12.56
C TYR A 96 -0.32 -1.54 13.71
N ARG A 97 -1.38 -1.73 14.52
CA ARG A 97 -1.63 -0.91 15.72
C ARG A 97 -0.52 -1.02 16.75
N GLN A 98 0.08 -2.21 16.92
CA GLN A 98 1.25 -2.37 17.78
C GLN A 98 2.46 -1.60 17.22
N LEU A 99 2.62 -1.59 15.90
CA LEU A 99 3.75 -0.97 15.20
C LEU A 99 3.65 0.55 15.08
N ILE A 100 2.50 1.17 15.33
CA ILE A 100 2.31 2.61 15.09
C ILE A 100 3.33 3.49 15.85
N HIS A 101 3.82 3.00 17.00
CA HIS A 101 4.82 3.65 17.83
C HIS A 101 6.25 3.12 17.64
N ALA A 102 6.44 2.11 16.79
CA ALA A 102 7.74 1.56 16.48
C ALA A 102 8.56 2.50 15.58
N PRO A 103 9.90 2.43 15.63
CA PRO A 103 10.77 3.14 14.69
C PRO A 103 10.40 2.85 13.23
N ALA A 104 10.63 3.83 12.34
CA ALA A 104 10.29 3.70 10.91
C ALA A 104 10.92 2.47 10.25
N GLU A 105 12.18 2.18 10.56
CA GLU A 105 12.91 1.01 10.05
C GLU A 105 12.25 -0.31 10.49
N GLU A 106 11.77 -0.38 11.73
CA GLU A 106 11.08 -1.56 12.23
C GLU A 106 9.72 -1.73 11.54
N ARG A 107 8.95 -0.64 11.41
CA ARG A 107 7.67 -0.66 10.69
C ARG A 107 7.87 -1.15 9.26
N GLU A 108 8.85 -0.61 8.54
CA GLU A 108 9.15 -1.02 7.18
C GLU A 108 9.51 -2.51 7.10
N ARG A 109 10.42 -2.98 7.97
CA ARG A 109 10.81 -4.39 8.03
C ARG A 109 9.60 -5.30 8.23
N VAL A 110 8.72 -4.96 9.17
CA VAL A 110 7.55 -5.77 9.52
C VAL A 110 6.49 -5.74 8.42
N VAL A 111 6.26 -4.59 7.78
CA VAL A 111 5.37 -4.44 6.62
C VAL A 111 5.85 -5.33 5.45
N ARG A 112 7.15 -5.28 5.13
CA ARG A 112 7.73 -6.13 4.07
C ARG A 112 7.63 -7.61 4.41
N GLU A 113 7.85 -7.99 5.66
CA GLU A 113 7.73 -9.38 6.11
C GLU A 113 6.28 -9.90 6.07
N ALA A 114 5.31 -9.07 6.49
CA ALA A 114 3.89 -9.40 6.41
C ALA A 114 3.47 -9.72 4.97
N GLU A 115 3.84 -8.83 4.04
CA GLU A 115 3.53 -9.03 2.63
C GLU A 115 4.26 -10.24 2.04
N ARG A 116 5.52 -10.47 2.41
CA ARG A 116 6.26 -11.67 1.98
C ARG A 116 5.56 -12.96 2.42
N ARG A 117 5.13 -13.03 3.68
CA ARG A 117 4.38 -14.19 4.20
C ARG A 117 3.04 -14.35 3.50
N ARG A 118 2.30 -13.25 3.30
CA ARG A 118 1.01 -13.27 2.59
C ARG A 118 1.15 -13.82 1.17
N ARG A 119 2.17 -13.40 0.42
CA ARG A 119 2.48 -13.92 -0.93
C ARG A 119 2.77 -15.43 -0.95
N LEU A 120 3.20 -16.00 0.18
CA LEU A 120 3.41 -17.44 0.38
C LEU A 120 2.19 -18.17 0.97
N GLY A 121 1.05 -17.50 1.13
CA GLY A 121 -0.15 -18.04 1.78
C GLY A 121 0.00 -18.19 3.30
N GLN A 122 0.97 -17.51 3.91
CA GLN A 122 1.21 -17.53 5.35
C GLN A 122 0.65 -16.27 6.02
N THR A 123 0.19 -16.41 7.26
CA THR A 123 -0.22 -15.28 8.09
C THR A 123 0.98 -14.65 8.80
N TYR A 124 0.89 -13.35 9.08
CA TYR A 124 1.78 -12.68 10.01
C TYR A 124 0.98 -11.79 10.95
N THR A 125 0.58 -12.38 12.08
CA THR A 125 -0.25 -11.71 13.09
C THR A 125 0.62 -11.07 14.18
N LEU A 126 -0.01 -10.29 15.07
CA LEU A 126 0.64 -9.78 16.28
C LEU A 126 1.26 -10.89 17.14
N ALA A 127 0.60 -12.05 17.23
CA ALA A 127 1.12 -13.20 17.98
C ALA A 127 2.40 -13.75 17.35
N ASP A 128 2.48 -13.81 16.03
CA ASP A 128 3.65 -14.28 15.31
C ASP A 128 4.83 -13.30 15.47
N TYR A 129 4.57 -12.00 15.30
CA TYR A 129 5.58 -10.96 15.53
C TYR A 129 6.14 -10.99 16.96
N ARG A 130 5.29 -11.18 17.97
CA ARG A 130 5.73 -11.30 19.38
C ARG A 130 6.56 -12.55 19.63
N ARG A 131 6.22 -13.67 18.98
CA ARG A 131 6.99 -14.91 19.05
C ARG A 131 8.38 -14.73 18.44
N ASP A 132 8.44 -14.12 17.26
CA ASP A 132 9.69 -13.91 16.52
C ASP A 132 10.60 -12.87 17.20
N SER A 133 10.02 -11.90 17.91
CA SER A 133 10.79 -10.87 18.64
C SER A 133 11.31 -11.33 20.01
N ALA A 134 10.82 -12.46 20.53
CA ALA A 134 11.21 -13.01 21.83
C ALA A 134 12.29 -14.11 21.73
N GLY A 135 12.65 -14.53 20.52
CA GLY A 135 13.73 -15.50 20.24
C GLY A 135 15.00 -14.83 19.77
#